data_AF-A0AAD5XDM8-F1
#
_entry.id   AF-A0AAD5XDM8-F1
#
_cell.length_a   1.000
_cell.length_b   1.000
_cell.length_c   1.000
_cell.angle_alpha   90.00
_cell.angle_beta   90.00
_cell.angle_gamma   90.00
#
_symmetry.space_group_name_H-M   'P 1'
#
loop_
_entity.id
_entity.type
_entity.pdbx_description
1 polymer ?
#
loop_
_entity_poly.entity_id
_entity_poly.type
_entity_poly.pdbx_seq_one_letter_code
_entity_poly.pdbx_strand_id
1 'polypeptide(L)'
;MTTCFSLAGSTACGEFGAQMIAASGPIQNVSTVDAYVTTLLGTDYFATRYGCSGYTGHFVRYQQSLVCNYLVAASQAACAAAAAAATTYQPLCATSCAANAASINALFANAAVCPASSSSAAALEERGGFNATQLLTCQNAFATDNPATCSQGLTVETQFVGFRYAADAASFCASSSLDAADTALCSKFLANSSLAPAFVPGSTSNSTTAASQLLPVPFAQLTNAQKLGLVTPARTLPYIASGIAWGVMVLFGILWGVILKLRRWNNHITVAFRPAATPQPS
;
A
#
# COMPACT_ATOMS: atom_id res chain seq x y z
N MET A 1 -12.46 -22.27 -16.95
CA MET A 1 -12.24 -21.16 -17.90
C MET A 1 -12.76 -19.90 -17.24
N THR A 2 -11.93 -18.86 -17.15
CA THR A 2 -12.34 -17.60 -16.51
C THR A 2 -13.01 -16.71 -17.54
N THR A 3 -14.20 -16.21 -17.26
CA THR A 3 -14.91 -15.27 -18.14
C THR A 3 -14.23 -13.91 -18.08
N CYS A 4 -13.88 -13.33 -19.23
CA CYS A 4 -13.30 -12.00 -19.32
C CYS A 4 -14.31 -11.02 -19.92
N PHE A 5 -14.37 -9.79 -19.41
CA PHE A 5 -15.21 -8.72 -19.94
C PHE A 5 -14.43 -7.41 -20.08
N SER A 6 -14.83 -6.58 -21.03
CA SER A 6 -14.21 -5.28 -21.29
C SER A 6 -14.64 -4.26 -20.25
N LEU A 7 -13.75 -3.32 -19.91
CA LEU A 7 -14.05 -2.14 -19.10
C LEU A 7 -14.74 -1.01 -19.87
N ALA A 8 -15.07 -1.20 -21.14
CA ALA A 8 -15.78 -0.20 -21.93
C ALA A 8 -17.07 0.24 -21.23
N GLY A 9 -17.23 1.56 -21.05
CA GLY A 9 -18.37 2.15 -20.34
C GLY A 9 -18.22 2.21 -18.81
N SER A 10 -17.08 1.78 -18.24
CA SER A 10 -16.78 1.97 -16.82
C SER A 10 -16.74 3.46 -16.48
N THR A 11 -17.49 3.84 -15.46
CA THR A 11 -17.50 5.22 -14.94
C THR A 11 -16.34 5.46 -13.97
N ALA A 12 -15.85 4.42 -13.31
CA ALA A 12 -14.71 4.51 -12.41
C ALA A 12 -13.35 4.32 -13.12
N CYS A 13 -13.31 3.54 -14.20
CA CYS A 13 -12.08 3.18 -14.92
C CYS A 13 -12.21 3.43 -16.43
N GLY A 14 -12.86 4.53 -16.84
CA GLY A 14 -13.21 4.78 -18.24
C GLY A 14 -12.02 4.77 -19.21
N GLU A 15 -10.88 5.30 -18.77
CA GLU A 15 -9.62 5.31 -19.52
C GLU A 15 -9.08 3.90 -19.80
N PHE A 16 -9.45 2.92 -18.97
CA PHE A 16 -9.09 1.52 -19.14
C PHE A 16 -10.09 0.77 -20.03
N GLY A 17 -10.99 1.43 -20.75
CA GLY A 17 -12.07 0.80 -21.52
C GLY A 17 -11.62 -0.25 -22.56
N ALA A 18 -10.40 -0.12 -23.09
CA ALA A 18 -9.82 -1.11 -24.01
C ALA A 18 -9.29 -2.38 -23.32
N GLN A 19 -9.19 -2.37 -21.98
CA GLN A 19 -8.67 -3.47 -21.18
C GLN A 19 -9.78 -4.48 -20.84
N MET A 20 -9.39 -5.72 -20.59
CA MET A 20 -10.29 -6.79 -20.15
C MET A 20 -9.97 -7.19 -18.72
N ILE A 21 -11.01 -7.46 -17.95
CA ILE A 21 -10.92 -7.96 -16.58
C ILE A 21 -11.50 -9.37 -16.50
N ALA A 22 -10.88 -10.20 -15.68
CA ALA A 22 -11.38 -11.52 -15.31
C ALA A 22 -12.51 -11.40 -14.29
N ALA A 23 -13.67 -11.97 -14.59
CA ALA A 23 -14.74 -12.11 -13.62
C ALA A 23 -14.26 -12.94 -12.42
N SER A 24 -14.35 -12.37 -11.22
CA SER A 24 -13.90 -12.98 -9.97
C SER A 24 -14.65 -12.41 -8.76
N GLY A 25 -15.10 -13.30 -7.87
CA GLY A 25 -15.79 -12.90 -6.64
C GLY A 25 -16.97 -11.93 -6.89
N PRO A 26 -16.95 -10.71 -6.31
CA PRO A 26 -18.00 -9.71 -6.54
C PRO A 26 -17.92 -9.01 -7.90
N ILE A 27 -16.82 -9.17 -8.65
CA ILE A 27 -16.58 -8.52 -9.93
C ILE A 27 -17.04 -9.45 -11.05
N GLN A 28 -18.21 -9.17 -11.64
CA GLN A 28 -18.83 -9.99 -12.68
C GLN A 28 -19.04 -9.25 -14.00
N ASN A 29 -19.09 -7.91 -13.95
CA ASN A 29 -19.29 -7.03 -15.09
C ASN A 29 -18.81 -5.61 -14.76
N VAL A 30 -18.87 -4.69 -15.74
CA VAL A 30 -18.44 -3.29 -15.61
C VAL A 30 -19.13 -2.57 -14.44
N SER A 31 -20.44 -2.75 -14.25
CA SER A 31 -21.17 -2.09 -13.15
C SER A 31 -20.68 -2.56 -11.77
N THR A 32 -20.37 -3.84 -11.61
CA THR A 32 -19.79 -4.36 -10.38
C THR A 32 -18.34 -3.90 -10.16
N VAL A 33 -17.58 -3.64 -11.22
CA VAL A 33 -16.26 -2.99 -11.11
C VAL A 33 -16.43 -1.57 -10.57
N ASP A 34 -17.33 -0.78 -11.16
CA ASP A 34 -17.57 0.60 -10.72
C ASP A 34 -17.99 0.67 -9.25
N ALA A 35 -18.89 -0.22 -8.82
CA ALA A 35 -19.32 -0.33 -7.42
C ALA A 35 -18.16 -0.74 -6.50
N TYR A 36 -17.32 -1.69 -6.94
CA TYR A 36 -16.15 -2.13 -6.18
C TYR A 36 -15.11 -1.01 -6.01
N VAL A 37 -14.76 -0.32 -7.09
CA VAL A 37 -13.82 0.82 -7.06
C VAL A 37 -14.39 1.94 -6.18
N THR A 38 -15.66 2.26 -6.33
CA THR A 38 -16.33 3.27 -5.48
C THR A 38 -16.28 2.89 -4.00
N THR A 39 -16.48 1.61 -3.69
CA THR A 39 -16.39 1.10 -2.31
C THR A 39 -14.98 1.27 -1.76
N LEU A 40 -13.94 0.88 -2.52
CA LEU A 40 -12.54 1.03 -2.09
C LEU A 40 -12.10 2.48 -1.89
N LEU A 41 -12.69 3.42 -2.64
CA LEU A 41 -12.44 4.85 -2.52
C LEU A 41 -13.32 5.53 -1.47
N GLY A 42 -14.33 4.82 -0.97
CA GLY A 42 -15.33 5.34 -0.05
C GLY A 42 -14.77 5.63 1.34
N THR A 43 -15.39 6.60 2.01
CA THR A 43 -15.08 6.98 3.40
C THR A 43 -15.25 5.81 4.35
N ASP A 44 -16.32 5.04 4.17
CA ASP A 44 -16.68 3.93 5.06
C ASP A 44 -15.68 2.79 5.02
N TYR A 45 -15.16 2.48 3.82
CA TYR A 45 -14.13 1.46 3.66
C TYR A 45 -12.85 1.87 4.39
N PHE A 46 -12.39 3.10 4.19
CA PHE A 46 -11.17 3.60 4.82
C PHE A 46 -11.32 3.71 6.36
N ALA A 47 -12.48 4.19 6.82
CA ALA A 47 -12.81 4.26 8.24
C ALA A 47 -12.85 2.88 8.89
N THR A 48 -13.50 1.90 8.25
CA THR A 48 -13.64 0.54 8.78
C THR A 48 -12.31 -0.22 8.72
N ARG A 49 -11.59 -0.13 7.60
CA ARG A 49 -10.36 -0.88 7.37
C ARG A 49 -9.18 -0.34 8.16
N TYR A 50 -9.03 0.98 8.21
CA TYR A 50 -7.88 1.64 8.80
C TYR A 50 -8.21 2.39 10.10
N GLY A 51 -9.44 2.38 10.60
CA GLY A 51 -9.81 3.12 11.82
C GLY A 51 -9.72 4.64 11.67
N CYS A 52 -9.82 5.15 10.44
CA CYS A 52 -9.69 6.56 10.10
C CYS A 52 -11.06 7.20 9.86
N SER A 53 -11.83 7.40 10.92
CA SER A 53 -13.21 7.92 10.84
C SER A 53 -13.31 9.37 10.36
N GLY A 54 -12.23 10.14 10.42
CA GLY A 54 -12.18 11.51 9.89
C GLY A 54 -11.85 11.58 8.40
N TYR A 55 -11.69 10.44 7.72
CA TYR A 55 -11.39 10.43 6.29
C TYR A 55 -12.62 10.78 5.46
N THR A 56 -12.47 11.79 4.61
CA THR A 56 -13.57 12.35 3.80
C THR A 56 -13.54 11.89 2.34
N GLY A 57 -12.60 11.01 1.95
CA GLY A 57 -12.44 10.61 0.55
C GLY A 57 -11.50 11.52 -0.25
N HIS A 58 -10.81 12.44 0.42
CA HIS A 58 -9.97 13.48 -0.18
C HIS A 58 -8.48 13.28 0.11
N PHE A 59 -7.63 14.05 -0.58
CA PHE A 59 -6.19 14.14 -0.34
C PHE A 59 -5.37 12.86 -0.57
N VAL A 60 -5.89 11.90 -1.33
CA VAL A 60 -5.10 10.75 -1.82
C VAL A 60 -4.77 10.94 -3.29
N ARG A 61 -3.49 10.85 -3.65
CA ARG A 61 -3.03 10.98 -5.03
C ARG A 61 -3.05 9.65 -5.76
N TYR A 62 -3.52 9.60 -6.99
CA TYR A 62 -3.54 8.47 -7.94
C TYR A 62 -4.28 7.23 -7.43
N GLN A 63 -5.13 7.36 -6.41
CA GLN A 63 -5.77 6.21 -5.78
C GLN A 63 -6.66 5.45 -6.77
N GLN A 64 -7.49 6.16 -7.51
CA GLN A 64 -8.46 5.53 -8.40
C GLN A 64 -7.74 4.89 -9.60
N SER A 65 -6.76 5.59 -10.17
CA SER A 65 -5.90 5.07 -11.24
C SER A 65 -5.17 3.79 -10.82
N LEU A 66 -4.59 3.76 -9.62
CA LEU A 66 -3.86 2.59 -9.12
C LEU A 66 -4.79 1.41 -8.85
N VAL A 67 -5.99 1.65 -8.32
CA VAL A 67 -7.00 0.60 -8.14
C VAL A 67 -7.43 0.02 -9.50
N CYS A 68 -7.74 0.87 -10.47
CA CYS A 68 -8.11 0.43 -11.82
C CYS A 68 -6.98 -0.35 -12.49
N ASN A 69 -5.74 0.14 -12.42
CA ASN A 69 -4.58 -0.55 -12.96
C ASN A 69 -4.35 -1.91 -12.28
N TYR A 70 -4.49 -1.98 -10.96
CA TYR A 70 -4.35 -3.23 -10.21
C TYR A 70 -5.35 -4.29 -10.68
N LEU A 71 -6.62 -3.91 -10.91
CA LEU A 71 -7.65 -4.83 -11.41
C LEU A 71 -7.32 -5.37 -12.81
N VAL A 72 -6.80 -4.50 -13.70
CA VAL A 72 -6.35 -4.91 -15.03
C VAL A 72 -5.14 -5.84 -14.91
N ALA A 73 -4.11 -5.46 -14.15
CA ALA A 73 -2.89 -6.23 -13.96
C ALA A 73 -3.18 -7.64 -13.38
N ALA A 74 -4.02 -7.72 -12.35
CA ALA A 74 -4.44 -8.98 -11.75
C ALA A 74 -5.20 -9.89 -12.74
N SER A 75 -5.83 -9.31 -13.76
CA SER A 75 -6.60 -10.05 -14.77
C SER A 75 -5.77 -10.51 -15.96
N GLN A 76 -4.56 -9.98 -16.17
CA GLN A 76 -3.77 -10.25 -17.38
C GLN A 76 -3.48 -11.74 -17.59
N ALA A 77 -3.14 -12.46 -16.52
CA ALA A 77 -2.85 -13.90 -16.59
C ALA A 77 -4.07 -14.73 -17.02
N ALA A 78 -5.28 -14.31 -16.63
CA ALA A 78 -6.52 -14.99 -16.96
C ALA A 78 -7.13 -14.55 -18.31
N CYS A 79 -6.84 -13.32 -18.74
CA CYS A 79 -7.38 -12.68 -19.94
C CYS A 79 -6.32 -12.43 -21.02
N ALA A 80 -5.47 -13.43 -21.30
CA ALA A 80 -4.30 -13.31 -22.18
C ALA A 80 -4.58 -12.74 -23.59
N ALA A 81 -5.80 -12.88 -24.12
CA ALA A 81 -6.19 -12.30 -25.42
C ALA A 81 -6.31 -10.77 -25.41
N ALA A 82 -6.26 -10.12 -24.24
CA ALA A 82 -6.45 -8.69 -24.07
C ALA A 82 -5.15 -7.87 -24.04
N ALA A 83 -3.98 -8.51 -24.07
CA ALA A 83 -2.68 -7.85 -23.92
C ALA A 83 -2.27 -6.94 -25.10
N ALA A 84 -3.10 -6.80 -26.14
CA ALA A 84 -2.72 -6.20 -27.42
C ALA A 84 -3.16 -4.74 -27.62
N ALA A 85 -3.94 -4.13 -26.72
CA ALA A 85 -4.29 -2.72 -26.87
C ALA A 85 -3.11 -1.84 -26.42
N ALA A 86 -2.36 -1.31 -27.38
CA ALA A 86 -1.28 -0.35 -27.13
C ALA A 86 -1.79 0.86 -26.33
N THR A 87 -1.41 0.96 -25.06
CA THR A 87 -1.76 2.08 -24.20
C THR A 87 -1.02 3.33 -24.68
N THR A 88 -1.75 4.25 -25.31
CA THR A 88 -1.18 5.45 -25.97
C THR A 88 -0.95 6.63 -25.01
N TYR A 89 -1.17 6.44 -23.70
CA TYR A 89 -0.94 7.49 -22.71
C TYR A 89 -0.61 6.87 -21.34
N GLN A 90 0.51 7.27 -20.72
CA GLN A 90 1.05 6.63 -19.53
C GLN A 90 1.56 7.63 -18.46
N PRO A 91 0.75 7.99 -17.45
CA PRO A 91 1.17 8.81 -16.32
C PRO A 91 1.34 8.06 -14.99
N LEU A 92 1.03 6.76 -14.90
CA LEU A 92 1.28 5.98 -13.69
C LEU A 92 2.64 5.30 -13.79
N CYS A 93 3.62 5.89 -13.13
CA CYS A 93 4.99 5.40 -13.06
C CYS A 93 5.40 5.10 -11.61
N ALA A 94 6.67 4.77 -11.40
CA ALA A 94 7.25 4.58 -10.06
C ALA A 94 7.01 5.81 -9.14
N THR A 95 7.15 7.01 -9.70
CA THR A 95 6.85 8.29 -9.02
C THR A 95 5.39 8.43 -8.60
N SER A 96 4.44 8.01 -9.44
CA SER A 96 3.00 8.07 -9.11
C SER A 96 2.66 7.13 -7.96
N CYS A 97 3.27 5.95 -7.90
CA CYS A 97 3.19 5.04 -6.75
C CYS A 97 3.74 5.68 -5.48
N ALA A 98 4.91 6.31 -5.56
CA ALA A 98 5.53 6.99 -4.43
C ALA A 98 4.65 8.15 -3.92
N ALA A 99 4.07 8.93 -4.83
CA ALA A 99 3.14 10.01 -4.51
C ALA A 99 1.86 9.50 -3.81
N ASN A 100 1.29 8.39 -4.29
CA ASN A 100 0.14 7.74 -3.63
C ASN A 100 0.48 7.31 -2.20
N ALA A 101 1.57 6.55 -2.04
CA ALA A 101 1.99 6.08 -0.72
C ALA A 101 2.32 7.23 0.23
N ALA A 102 3.00 8.28 -0.24
CA ALA A 102 3.27 9.49 0.54
C ALA A 102 1.98 10.17 1.00
N SER A 103 0.97 10.31 0.13
CA SER A 103 -0.32 10.92 0.47
C SER A 103 -1.09 10.12 1.52
N ILE A 104 -1.03 8.79 1.48
CA ILE A 104 -1.72 7.93 2.45
C ILE A 104 -0.99 7.91 3.79
N ASN A 105 0.35 7.89 3.77
CA ASN A 105 1.14 8.04 4.98
C ASN A 105 0.89 9.40 5.65
N ALA A 106 0.69 10.47 4.87
CA ALA A 106 0.31 11.78 5.38
C ALA A 106 -1.08 11.76 6.05
N LEU A 107 -2.06 11.04 5.48
CA LEU A 107 -3.37 10.83 6.12
C LEU A 107 -3.25 10.06 7.43
N PHE A 108 -2.48 8.97 7.45
CA PHE A 108 -2.25 8.19 8.67
C PHE A 108 -1.54 8.98 9.76
N ALA A 109 -0.67 9.92 9.40
CA ALA A 109 -0.01 10.81 10.35
C ALA A 109 -0.93 11.92 10.89
N ASN A 110 -2.04 12.22 10.21
CA ASN A 110 -2.99 13.25 10.64
C ASN A 110 -3.96 12.69 11.70
N ALA A 111 -3.73 13.03 12.97
CA ALA A 111 -4.56 12.59 14.09
C ALA A 111 -6.04 13.02 14.01
N ALA A 112 -6.37 14.10 13.28
CA ALA A 112 -7.76 14.49 13.05
C ALA A 112 -8.49 13.57 12.07
N VAL A 113 -7.75 12.95 11.15
CA VAL A 113 -8.28 11.99 10.16
C VAL A 113 -8.22 10.55 10.70
N CYS A 114 -7.09 10.21 11.33
CA CYS A 114 -6.74 8.87 11.78
C CYS A 114 -6.29 8.89 13.25
N PRO A 115 -7.21 8.99 14.22
CA PRO A 115 -6.84 9.04 15.64
C PRO A 115 -6.16 7.74 16.07
N ALA A 116 -5.06 7.84 16.82
CA ALA A 116 -4.35 6.67 17.33
C ALA A 116 -5.19 5.91 18.39
N SER A 117 -5.98 6.63 19.18
CA SER A 117 -6.77 6.08 20.30
C SER A 117 -8.04 5.34 19.88
N SER A 118 -8.57 5.58 18.68
CA SER A 118 -9.79 4.95 18.17
C SER A 118 -9.54 3.71 17.30
N SER A 119 -8.29 3.38 17.05
CA SER A 119 -7.91 2.32 16.11
C SER A 119 -7.83 0.98 16.83
N SER A 120 -8.56 -0.02 16.36
CA SER A 120 -8.36 -1.40 16.80
C SER A 120 -6.91 -1.85 16.50
N ALA A 121 -6.41 -2.86 17.21
CA ALA A 121 -5.08 -3.44 16.91
C ALA A 121 -4.97 -3.88 15.44
N ALA A 122 -6.06 -4.42 14.87
CA ALA A 122 -6.15 -4.78 13.46
C ALA A 122 -6.02 -3.55 12.55
N ALA A 123 -6.67 -2.42 12.86
CA ALA A 123 -6.54 -1.20 12.07
C ALA A 123 -5.10 -0.64 12.08
N LEU A 124 -4.41 -0.72 13.24
CA LEU A 124 -3.00 -0.33 13.34
C LEU A 124 -2.08 -1.25 12.53
N GLU A 125 -2.34 -2.56 12.55
CA GLU A 125 -1.64 -3.54 11.73
C GLU A 125 -1.86 -3.29 10.23
N GLU A 126 -3.09 -3.02 9.81
CA GLU A 126 -3.45 -2.72 8.42
C GLU A 126 -2.79 -1.43 7.92
N ARG A 127 -2.68 -0.39 8.75
CA ARG A 127 -1.91 0.83 8.41
C ARG A 127 -0.44 0.52 8.17
N GLY A 128 0.17 -0.32 9.02
CA GLY A 128 1.55 -0.76 8.84
C GLY A 128 1.75 -1.68 7.62
N GLY A 129 0.74 -2.50 7.31
CA GLY A 129 0.72 -3.40 6.17
C GLY A 129 0.55 -2.68 4.83
N PHE A 130 -0.27 -1.62 4.79
CA PHE A 130 -0.53 -0.82 3.61
C PHE A 130 0.77 -0.35 2.93
N ASN A 131 1.63 0.31 3.70
CA ASN A 131 2.87 0.90 3.20
C ASN A 131 3.87 -0.16 2.70
N ALA A 132 3.70 -1.42 3.09
CA ALA A 132 4.60 -2.48 2.69
C ALA A 132 4.05 -3.36 1.56
N THR A 133 2.76 -3.64 1.54
CA THR A 133 2.17 -4.52 0.53
C THR A 133 1.79 -3.74 -0.72
N GLN A 134 1.11 -2.60 -0.56
CA GLN A 134 0.60 -1.86 -1.71
C GLN A 134 1.72 -1.10 -2.42
N LEU A 135 2.62 -0.47 -1.66
CA LEU A 135 3.81 0.18 -2.23
C LEU A 135 4.70 -0.83 -2.97
N LEU A 136 4.95 -2.01 -2.39
CA LEU A 136 5.76 -3.04 -3.03
C LEU A 136 5.08 -3.58 -4.29
N THR A 137 3.76 -3.80 -4.26
CA THR A 137 3.01 -4.23 -5.46
C THR A 137 3.09 -3.18 -6.56
N CYS A 138 2.94 -1.90 -6.20
CA CYS A 138 3.04 -0.79 -7.13
C CYS A 138 4.47 -0.64 -7.69
N GLN A 139 5.50 -0.72 -6.85
CA GLN A 139 6.91 -0.66 -7.28
C GLN A 139 7.32 -1.85 -8.14
N ASN A 140 6.79 -3.05 -7.86
CA ASN A 140 7.03 -4.22 -8.68
C ASN A 140 6.34 -4.11 -10.05
N ALA A 141 5.17 -3.45 -10.11
CA ALA A 141 4.49 -3.15 -11.35
C ALA A 141 5.19 -2.03 -12.14
N PHE A 142 5.78 -1.05 -11.45
CA PHE A 142 6.43 0.12 -12.04
C PHE A 142 7.85 0.29 -11.48
N ALA A 143 8.80 -0.46 -12.04
CA ALA A 143 10.19 -0.42 -11.58
C ALA A 143 10.92 0.90 -11.94
N THR A 144 10.45 1.62 -12.95
CA THR A 144 11.10 2.84 -13.47
C THR A 144 10.07 3.89 -13.89
N ASP A 145 10.51 5.15 -14.01
CA ASP A 145 9.75 6.23 -14.64
C ASP A 145 9.92 6.26 -16.16
N ASN A 146 10.14 5.10 -16.79
CA ASN A 146 10.23 5.00 -18.23
C ASN A 146 8.81 5.05 -18.83
N PRO A 147 8.48 6.08 -19.65
CA PRO A 147 7.16 6.26 -20.25
C PRO A 147 6.78 5.20 -21.29
N ALA A 148 7.65 4.22 -21.57
CA ALA A 148 7.32 3.03 -22.33
C ALA A 148 6.75 1.90 -21.45
N THR A 149 7.04 1.92 -20.14
CA THR A 149 6.67 0.87 -19.17
C THR A 149 5.68 1.33 -18.11
N CYS A 150 5.29 2.61 -18.12
CA CYS A 150 4.30 3.14 -17.21
C CYS A 150 2.89 2.65 -17.59
N SER A 151 1.92 2.79 -16.69
CA SER A 151 0.52 2.53 -17.00
C SER A 151 -0.21 3.80 -17.37
N GLN A 152 -1.30 3.63 -18.11
CA GLN A 152 -2.36 4.61 -18.18
C GLN A 152 -2.91 4.90 -16.79
N GLY A 153 -3.18 6.17 -16.54
CA GLY A 153 -3.89 6.69 -15.37
C GLY A 153 -5.08 7.49 -15.85
N LEU A 154 -5.98 7.79 -14.93
CA LEU A 154 -7.21 8.51 -15.21
C LEU A 154 -6.87 9.97 -15.52
N THR A 155 -7.48 10.47 -16.58
CA THR A 155 -7.25 11.83 -17.07
C THR A 155 -7.52 12.84 -15.97
N VAL A 156 -8.60 12.64 -15.22
CA VAL A 156 -8.99 13.52 -14.10
C VAL A 156 -7.90 13.62 -13.03
N GLU A 157 -7.30 12.50 -12.60
CA GLU A 157 -6.24 12.52 -11.60
C GLU A 157 -4.99 13.19 -12.18
N THR A 158 -4.65 12.94 -13.43
CA THR A 158 -3.45 13.53 -14.06
C THR A 158 -3.59 15.04 -14.27
N GLN A 159 -4.80 15.52 -14.56
CA GLN A 159 -5.09 16.95 -14.67
C GLN A 159 -5.03 17.64 -13.31
N PHE A 160 -5.38 16.94 -12.23
CA PHE A 160 -5.43 17.47 -10.86
C PHE A 160 -4.24 17.01 -10.02
N VAL A 161 -3.04 16.92 -10.59
CA VAL A 161 -1.78 16.65 -9.85
C VAL A 161 -1.81 15.33 -9.05
N GLY A 162 -2.60 14.38 -9.51
CA GLY A 162 -2.88 13.08 -8.90
C GLY A 162 -4.17 13.03 -8.10
N PHE A 163 -4.82 14.13 -7.77
CA PHE A 163 -6.03 14.09 -6.95
C PHE A 163 -7.29 13.81 -7.77
N ARG A 164 -8.29 13.17 -7.15
CA ARG A 164 -9.61 13.02 -7.78
C ARG A 164 -10.35 14.35 -7.91
N TYR A 165 -10.09 15.30 -7.01
CA TYR A 165 -10.80 16.57 -6.93
C TYR A 165 -9.84 17.75 -7.15
N ALA A 166 -10.29 18.72 -7.95
CA ALA A 166 -9.52 19.94 -8.23
C ALA A 166 -9.24 20.79 -6.98
N ALA A 167 -10.15 20.78 -5.99
CA ALA A 167 -9.98 21.52 -4.74
C ALA A 167 -8.79 21.00 -3.90
N ASP A 168 -8.58 19.69 -3.89
CA ASP A 168 -7.45 19.05 -3.20
C ASP A 168 -6.14 19.43 -3.91
N ALA A 169 -6.14 19.40 -5.25
CA ALA A 169 -5.01 19.81 -6.06
C ALA A 169 -4.64 21.29 -5.85
N ALA A 170 -5.63 22.18 -5.82
CA ALA A 170 -5.41 23.60 -5.55
C ALA A 170 -4.81 23.82 -4.15
N SER A 171 -5.33 23.11 -3.14
CA SER A 171 -4.82 23.19 -1.76
C SER A 171 -3.39 22.66 -1.66
N PHE A 172 -3.09 21.56 -2.34
CA PHE A 172 -1.74 21.00 -2.42
C PHE A 172 -0.77 21.96 -3.12
N CYS A 173 -1.15 22.51 -4.27
CA CYS A 173 -0.33 23.41 -5.06
C CYS A 173 -0.12 24.79 -4.43
N ALA A 174 -0.93 25.16 -3.44
CA ALA A 174 -0.72 26.36 -2.62
C ALA A 174 0.35 26.16 -1.52
N SER A 175 0.85 24.94 -1.33
CA SER A 175 1.91 24.66 -0.36
C SER A 175 3.23 25.30 -0.78
N SER A 176 3.95 25.87 0.18
CA SER A 176 5.30 26.41 -0.05
C SER A 176 6.39 25.34 -0.06
N SER A 177 6.06 24.09 0.25
CA SER A 177 7.01 22.98 0.41
C SER A 177 6.85 21.89 -0.66
N LEU A 178 6.72 22.29 -1.92
CA LEU A 178 6.66 21.35 -3.05
C LEU A 178 8.07 20.98 -3.49
N ASP A 179 8.27 19.72 -3.87
CA ASP A 179 9.49 19.33 -4.57
C ASP A 179 9.46 19.80 -6.04
N ALA A 180 10.55 19.58 -6.77
CA ALA A 180 10.67 20.02 -8.16
C ALA A 180 9.65 19.34 -9.10
N ALA A 181 9.32 18.06 -8.86
CA ALA A 181 8.38 17.32 -9.68
C ALA A 181 6.94 17.82 -9.45
N ASP A 182 6.57 18.02 -8.19
CA ASP A 182 5.28 18.57 -7.79
C ASP A 182 5.12 20.03 -8.22
N THR A 183 6.18 20.83 -8.17
CA THR A 183 6.18 22.20 -8.71
C THR A 183 5.86 22.20 -10.20
N ALA A 184 6.46 21.28 -10.97
CA ALA A 184 6.19 21.16 -12.40
C ALA A 184 4.73 20.72 -12.67
N LEU A 185 4.20 19.76 -11.92
CA LEU A 185 2.80 19.34 -12.04
C LEU A 185 1.82 20.47 -11.68
N CYS A 186 2.08 21.16 -10.58
CA CYS A 186 1.27 22.28 -10.12
C CYS A 186 1.27 23.46 -11.10
N SER A 187 2.41 23.77 -11.73
CA SER A 187 2.46 24.82 -12.75
C SER A 187 1.54 24.54 -13.94
N LYS A 188 1.46 23.27 -14.39
CA LYS A 188 0.57 22.84 -15.47
C LYS A 188 -0.89 22.90 -15.05
N PHE A 189 -1.21 22.44 -13.83
CA PHE A 189 -2.55 22.55 -13.27
C PHE A 189 -3.01 24.01 -13.23
N LEU A 190 -2.21 24.91 -12.64
CA LEU A 190 -2.54 26.33 -12.53
C LEU A 190 -2.67 27.02 -13.89
N ALA A 191 -1.83 26.66 -14.88
CA ALA A 191 -1.95 27.17 -16.24
C ALA A 191 -3.29 26.76 -16.87
N ASN A 192 -3.72 25.52 -16.68
CA ASN A 192 -5.00 25.02 -17.20
C ASN A 192 -6.21 25.56 -16.41
N SER A 193 -6.06 25.80 -15.10
CA SER A 193 -7.11 26.35 -14.24
C SER A 193 -7.38 27.83 -14.50
N SER A 194 -6.45 28.57 -15.11
CA SER A 194 -6.61 29.99 -15.44
C SER A 194 -7.73 30.29 -16.47
N LEU A 195 -8.34 29.25 -17.05
CA LEU A 195 -9.50 29.32 -17.93
C LEU A 195 -10.84 29.07 -17.23
N ALA A 196 -10.84 28.67 -15.96
CA ALA A 196 -12.06 28.68 -15.14
C ALA A 196 -12.10 30.03 -14.39
N PRO A 197 -13.18 30.84 -14.56
CA PRO A 197 -13.27 32.12 -13.87
C PRO A 197 -13.07 31.89 -12.39
N ALA A 198 -12.15 32.65 -11.80
CA ALA A 198 -11.84 32.61 -10.39
C ALA A 198 -13.14 32.51 -9.59
N PHE A 199 -13.35 31.38 -8.92
CA PHE A 199 -14.30 31.33 -7.83
C PHE A 199 -13.67 32.18 -6.73
N VAL A 200 -13.81 33.50 -6.87
CA VAL A 200 -13.63 34.45 -5.79
C VAL A 200 -14.67 34.00 -4.76
N PRO A 201 -14.26 33.52 -3.57
CA PRO A 201 -15.21 33.24 -2.52
C PRO A 201 -15.91 34.57 -2.24
N GLY A 202 -17.15 34.67 -2.72
CA GLY A 202 -17.98 35.84 -2.51
C GLY A 202 -18.08 36.06 -1.02
N SER A 203 -17.57 37.20 -0.57
CA SER A 203 -18.04 37.87 0.61
C SER A 203 -19.57 38.03 0.50
N THR A 204 -20.31 37.07 1.02
CA THR A 204 -21.66 37.32 1.52
C THR A 204 -21.62 37.16 3.02
N SER A 205 -21.64 38.31 3.69
CA SER A 205 -21.89 38.46 5.11
C SER A 205 -23.06 37.59 5.56
N ASN A 206 -22.87 36.97 6.73
CA ASN A 206 -23.88 36.39 7.60
C ASN A 206 -24.67 35.17 7.09
N SER A 207 -24.14 33.97 7.38
CA SER A 207 -24.95 32.88 7.91
C SER A 207 -24.07 31.91 8.69
N THR A 208 -24.39 31.74 9.97
CA THR A 208 -23.85 30.72 10.86
C THR A 208 -24.12 29.33 10.30
N THR A 209 -23.10 28.66 9.78
CA THR A 209 -23.12 27.21 9.61
C THR A 209 -21.72 26.71 9.93
N ALA A 210 -21.63 25.79 10.88
CA ALA A 210 -20.40 25.22 11.39
C ALA A 210 -19.69 24.41 10.28
N ALA A 211 -18.90 25.11 9.47
CA ALA A 211 -17.89 24.49 8.64
C ALA A 211 -16.73 24.10 9.55
N SER A 212 -16.57 22.80 9.79
CA SER A 212 -15.33 22.23 10.31
C SER A 212 -14.20 22.60 9.35
N GLN A 213 -13.51 23.70 9.66
CA GLN A 213 -12.26 24.08 9.04
C GLN A 213 -11.24 22.99 9.35
N LEU A 214 -11.03 22.08 8.39
CA LEU A 214 -9.80 21.32 8.29
C LEU A 214 -8.70 22.35 7.99
N LEU A 215 -8.05 22.83 9.05
CA LEU A 215 -6.84 23.62 8.96
C LEU A 215 -5.82 22.84 8.11
N PRO A 216 -5.12 23.48 7.16
CA PRO A 216 -3.97 22.87 6.52
C PRO A 216 -2.95 22.57 7.62
N VAL A 217 -2.73 21.28 7.91
CA VAL A 217 -1.72 20.85 8.87
C VAL A 217 -0.37 21.26 8.27
N PRO A 218 0.39 22.17 8.91
CA PRO A 218 1.69 22.58 8.38
C PRO A 218 2.65 21.39 8.47
N PHE A 219 3.00 20.81 7.33
CA PHE A 219 3.97 19.72 7.19
C PHE A 219 5.43 20.13 7.51
N ALA A 220 5.65 21.33 8.04
CA ALA A 220 6.97 21.96 8.08
C ALA A 220 7.91 21.49 9.19
N GLN A 221 7.49 20.70 10.18
CA GLN A 221 8.39 20.28 11.27
C GLN A 221 8.12 18.85 11.78
N LEU A 222 8.35 17.84 10.94
CA LEU A 222 8.72 16.55 11.48
C LEU A 222 10.21 16.58 11.86
N THR A 223 10.49 16.49 13.15
CA THR A 223 11.85 16.42 13.67
C THR A 223 12.56 15.15 13.16
N ASN A 224 13.89 15.17 13.06
CA ASN A 224 14.66 13.98 12.62
C ASN A 224 14.38 12.73 13.49
N ALA A 225 13.92 12.90 14.73
CA ALA A 225 13.46 11.82 15.61
C ALA A 225 12.15 11.17 15.13
N GLN A 226 11.21 11.93 14.57
CA GLN A 226 9.98 11.41 13.96
C GLN A 226 10.25 10.74 12.60
N LYS A 227 11.26 11.21 11.86
CA LYS A 227 11.78 10.51 10.66
C LYS A 227 12.38 9.14 11.01
N LEU A 228 13.07 9.01 12.14
CA LEU A 228 13.59 7.71 12.61
C LEU A 228 12.47 6.80 13.12
N GLY A 229 11.45 7.33 13.79
CA GLY A 229 10.30 6.54 14.26
C GLY A 229 9.43 5.93 13.14
N LEU A 230 9.45 6.54 11.94
CA LEU A 230 8.79 6.00 10.74
C LEU A 230 9.65 4.96 9.99
N VAL A 231 10.96 4.93 10.26
CA VAL A 231 11.94 4.02 9.64
C VAL A 231 12.35 2.86 10.56
N THR A 232 12.14 2.96 11.88
CA THR A 232 12.27 1.81 12.79
C THR A 232 10.93 1.10 12.88
N PRO A 233 10.74 -0.01 12.15
CA PRO A 233 9.43 -0.57 12.03
C PRO A 233 9.09 -1.34 13.32
N ALA A 234 7.90 -1.09 13.87
CA ALA A 234 7.20 -2.01 14.78
C ALA A 234 6.91 -3.40 14.14
N ARG A 235 7.48 -3.66 12.96
CA ARG A 235 7.32 -4.83 12.11
C ARG A 235 8.33 -5.94 12.41
N THR A 236 9.27 -5.74 13.33
CA THR A 236 10.23 -6.79 13.69
C THR A 236 9.75 -7.68 14.84
N LEU A 237 8.81 -7.26 15.69
CA LEU A 237 8.41 -8.05 16.86
C LEU A 237 7.79 -9.42 16.53
N PRO A 238 6.80 -9.57 15.62
CA PRO A 238 6.23 -10.88 15.33
C PRO A 238 7.20 -11.78 14.53
N TYR A 239 7.98 -11.22 13.61
CA TYR A 239 8.97 -11.99 12.84
C TYR A 239 10.18 -12.40 13.69
N ILE A 240 10.69 -11.53 14.57
CA ILE A 240 11.73 -11.88 15.54
C ILE A 240 11.21 -12.94 16.50
N ALA A 241 9.97 -12.82 17.00
CA ALA A 241 9.37 -13.85 17.86
C ALA A 241 9.29 -15.21 17.15
N SER A 242 8.90 -15.25 15.87
CA SER A 242 8.88 -16.49 15.08
C SER A 242 10.29 -17.06 14.84
N GLY A 243 11.29 -16.20 14.63
CA GLY A 243 12.68 -16.59 14.45
C GLY A 243 13.28 -17.19 15.72
N ILE A 244 12.97 -16.59 16.88
CA ILE A 244 13.39 -17.11 18.19
C ILE A 244 12.73 -18.47 18.45
N ALA A 245 11.42 -18.62 18.19
CA ALA A 245 10.73 -19.90 18.38
C ALA A 245 11.32 -21.03 17.52
N TRP A 246 11.61 -20.76 16.25
CA TRP A 246 12.30 -21.71 15.36
C TRP A 246 13.72 -22.03 15.85
N GLY A 247 14.49 -21.02 16.25
CA GLY A 247 15.84 -21.20 16.79
C GLY A 247 15.84 -22.09 18.04
N VAL A 248 14.91 -21.88 18.96
CA VAL A 248 14.75 -22.70 20.17
C VAL A 248 14.39 -24.14 19.82
N MET A 249 13.47 -24.38 18.88
CA MET A 249 13.12 -25.73 18.44
C MET A 249 14.30 -26.48 17.84
N VAL A 250 15.10 -25.83 16.99
CA VAL A 250 16.29 -26.42 16.37
C VAL A 250 17.33 -26.76 17.43
N LEU A 251 17.59 -25.85 18.38
CA LEU A 251 18.53 -26.11 19.48
C LEU A 251 18.09 -27.28 20.36
N PHE A 252 16.80 -27.38 20.70
CA PHE A 252 16.27 -28.52 21.44
C PHE A 252 16.42 -29.84 20.67
N GLY A 253 16.18 -29.83 19.35
CA GLY A 253 16.37 -31.00 18.50
C GLY A 253 17.83 -31.49 18.48
N ILE A 254 18.78 -30.56 18.37
CA ILE A 254 20.22 -30.87 18.41
C ILE A 254 20.62 -31.42 19.78
N LEU A 255 20.21 -30.75 20.87
CA LEU A 255 20.51 -31.18 22.24
C LEU A 255 19.96 -32.58 22.53
N TRP A 256 18.72 -32.84 22.12
CA TRP A 256 18.09 -34.16 22.24
C TRP A 256 18.86 -35.24 21.48
N GLY A 257 19.28 -34.96 20.23
CA GLY A 257 20.10 -35.86 19.43
C GLY A 257 21.44 -36.21 20.09
N VAL A 258 22.10 -35.23 20.71
CA VAL A 258 23.35 -35.44 21.46
C VAL A 258 23.11 -36.33 22.68
N ILE A 259 22.05 -36.09 23.46
CA ILE A 259 21.70 -36.90 24.64
C ILE A 259 21.44 -38.36 24.24
N LEU A 260 20.71 -38.60 23.15
CA LEU A 260 20.46 -39.97 22.65
C LEU A 260 21.76 -40.68 22.25
N LYS A 261 22.69 -39.96 21.61
CA LYS A 261 23.99 -40.52 21.21
C LYS A 261 24.84 -40.89 22.42
N LEU A 262 24.90 -40.02 23.43
CA LEU A 262 25.65 -40.29 24.67
C LEU A 262 25.05 -41.46 25.46
N ARG A 263 23.71 -41.58 25.51
CA ARG A 263 23.06 -42.75 26.12
C ARG A 263 23.41 -44.06 25.42
N ARG A 264 23.46 -44.07 24.09
CA ARG A 264 23.90 -45.25 23.33
C ARG A 264 25.35 -45.61 23.63
N TRP A 265 26.24 -44.62 23.73
CA TRP A 265 27.65 -44.87 24.04
C TRP A 265 27.83 -45.51 25.41
N ASN A 266 27.08 -45.07 26.42
CA ASN A 266 27.15 -45.64 27.77
C ASN A 266 26.73 -47.12 27.80
N ASN A 267 25.82 -47.53 26.91
CA ASN A 267 25.36 -48.92 26.81
C ASN A 267 26.36 -49.85 26.09
N HIS A 268 27.37 -49.31 25.39
CA HIS A 268 28.32 -50.10 24.60
C HIS A 268 29.69 -50.29 25.28
N ILE A 269 29.99 -49.61 26.40
CA ILE A 269 31.34 -49.63 27.01
C ILE A 269 31.51 -50.73 28.07
N THR A 270 30.46 -51.42 28.50
CA THR A 270 30.54 -52.48 29.53
C THR A 270 30.75 -53.89 28.97
N VAL A 271 31.83 -54.09 28.20
CA VAL A 271 32.39 -55.43 27.98
C VAL A 271 33.83 -55.44 28.50
N ALA A 272 33.98 -55.51 29.82
CA ALA A 272 35.28 -55.70 30.44
C ALA A 272 35.77 -57.13 30.14
N PHE A 273 36.75 -57.27 29.25
CA PHE A 273 37.46 -58.53 29.06
C PHE A 273 38.19 -58.86 30.37
N ARG A 274 37.73 -59.92 31.05
CA ARG A 274 38.42 -60.45 32.22
C ARG A 274 39.68 -61.17 31.72
N PRO A 275 40.91 -60.71 32.05
CA PRO A 275 42.12 -61.40 31.61
C PRO A 275 42.14 -62.81 32.21
N ALA A 276 42.51 -63.79 31.37
CA ALA A 276 42.65 -65.17 31.79
C ALA A 276 43.68 -65.28 32.91
N ALA A 277 43.30 -65.98 34.00
CA ALA A 277 44.16 -66.17 35.15
C ALA A 277 45.43 -66.93 34.73
N THR A 278 46.60 -66.35 34.99
CA THR A 278 47.89 -67.02 34.84
C THR A 278 48.01 -68.17 35.83
N PRO A 279 48.29 -69.41 35.37
CA PRO A 279 48.52 -70.53 36.26
C PRO A 279 49.80 -70.31 37.10
N GLN A 280 49.70 -70.55 38.41
CA GLN A 280 50.84 -70.50 39.32
C GLN A 280 51.79 -71.69 39.06
N PRO A 281 53.12 -71.45 39.06
CA PRO A 281 54.10 -72.53 38.99
C PRO A 281 54.19 -73.27 40.33
N SER A 282 54.21 -74.60 40.24
CA SER A 282 54.51 -75.54 41.33
C SER A 282 56.01 -75.77 41.47
#